data_AF-A0AAN6H2D6-F1
#
_entry.id   AF-A0AAN6H2D6-F1
#
_cell.length_a   1.000
_cell.length_b   1.000
_cell.length_c   1.000
_cell.angle_alpha   90.00
_cell.angle_beta   90.00
_cell.angle_gamma   90.00
#
_symmetry.space_group_name_H-M   'P 1'
#
loop_
_entity.id
_entity.type
_entity.pdbx_description
1 polymer ?
#
loop_
_entity_poly.entity_id
_entity_poly.type
_entity_poly.pdbx_seq_one_letter_code
_entity_poly.pdbx_strand_id
1 'polypeptide(L)'
;MARVLYDGLVDYEDGTKATTSQMAKDVVEFLNWSAEPEMDDRKRMGWKVMAVGGVLFAISIWVKRYKWVNVKTRRLLYDPPPMKGPNRPDNVTVGSSFRK
;
A
#
# COMPACT_ATOMS: atom_id res chain seq x y z
N MET A 1 14.27 -25.72 32.67
CA MET A 1 13.98 -27.16 32.54
C MET A 1 15.23 -27.89 32.05
N ALA A 2 15.38 -29.18 32.39
CA ALA A 2 16.41 -30.03 31.81
C ALA A 2 16.07 -30.40 30.35
N ARG A 3 17.04 -30.90 29.57
CA ARG A 3 16.80 -31.36 28.19
C ARG A 3 15.92 -32.61 28.22
N VAL A 4 14.76 -32.56 27.58
CA VAL A 4 13.80 -33.67 27.56
C VAL A 4 13.71 -34.38 26.20
N LEU A 5 14.24 -33.76 25.13
CA LEU A 5 14.22 -34.33 23.77
C LEU A 5 15.55 -35.03 23.45
N TYR A 6 15.44 -36.30 23.09
CA TYR A 6 16.52 -37.19 22.64
C TYR A 6 16.12 -37.87 21.31
N ASP A 7 17.07 -38.17 20.43
CA ASP A 7 16.75 -38.76 19.13
C ASP A 7 16.13 -40.17 19.32
N GLY A 8 15.09 -40.48 18.54
CA GLY A 8 14.41 -41.77 18.55
C GLY A 8 13.51 -42.01 19.77
N LEU A 9 13.14 -40.95 20.51
CA LEU A 9 12.30 -41.08 21.71
C LEU A 9 10.85 -41.47 21.38
N VAL A 10 10.37 -41.13 20.19
CA VAL A 10 9.00 -41.38 19.73
C VAL A 10 9.06 -42.05 18.36
N ASP A 11 8.28 -43.10 18.15
CA ASP A 11 8.06 -43.66 16.81
C ASP A 11 6.85 -42.97 16.19
N TYR A 12 7.08 -42.25 15.09
CA TYR A 12 6.01 -41.65 14.31
C TYR A 12 5.37 -42.71 13.40
N GLU A 13 4.04 -42.74 13.33
CA GLU A 13 3.29 -43.71 12.51
C GLU A 13 3.50 -43.53 11.00
N ASP A 14 3.97 -42.36 10.57
CA ASP A 14 4.27 -42.03 9.17
C ASP A 14 5.70 -42.42 8.75
N GLY A 15 6.50 -42.96 9.66
CA GLY A 15 7.88 -43.36 9.41
C GLY A 15 8.87 -42.19 9.32
N THR A 16 8.48 -40.98 9.71
CA THR A 16 9.43 -39.86 9.82
C THR A 16 10.49 -40.12 10.90
N LYS A 17 11.74 -39.74 10.62
CA LYS A 17 12.84 -39.91 11.56
C LYS A 17 12.65 -38.97 12.74
N ALA A 18 12.45 -39.52 13.94
CA ALA A 18 12.29 -38.75 15.16
C ALA A 18 13.60 -38.17 15.70
N THR A 19 14.17 -37.21 14.97
CA THR A 19 15.28 -36.41 15.49
C THR A 19 14.77 -35.37 16.48
N THR A 20 15.64 -34.93 17.37
CA THR A 20 15.37 -33.90 18.37
C THR A 20 14.91 -32.58 17.77
N SER A 21 15.45 -32.20 16.61
CA SER A 21 15.02 -30.99 15.89
C SER A 21 13.63 -31.15 15.26
N GLN A 22 13.30 -32.34 14.76
CA GLN A 22 11.99 -32.62 14.18
C GLN A 22 10.90 -32.59 15.27
N MET A 23 11.11 -33.33 16.37
CA MET A 23 10.16 -33.34 17.49
C MET A 23 9.97 -31.95 18.12
N ALA A 24 11.05 -31.17 18.24
CA ALA A 24 10.94 -29.79 18.74
C ALA A 24 10.07 -28.92 17.81
N LYS A 25 10.24 -29.06 16.50
CA LYS A 25 9.46 -28.32 15.50
C LYS A 25 7.98 -28.68 15.57
N ASP A 26 7.66 -29.97 15.65
CA ASP A 26 6.28 -30.45 15.65
C ASP A 26 5.52 -30.00 16.90
N VAL A 27 6.16 -30.05 18.07
CA VAL A 27 5.56 -29.56 19.32
C VAL A 27 5.36 -28.05 19.29
N VAL A 28 6.32 -27.29 18.76
CA VAL A 28 6.18 -25.84 18.64
C VAL A 28 5.06 -25.47 17.67
N GLU A 29 4.93 -26.18 16.55
CA GLU A 29 3.84 -25.97 15.59
C GLU A 29 2.48 -26.28 16.24
N PHE A 30 2.37 -27.37 17.00
CA PHE A 30 1.16 -27.72 17.76
C PHE A 30 0.81 -26.67 18.83
N LEU A 31 1.81 -26.17 19.56
CA LEU A 31 1.60 -25.11 20.55
C LEU A 31 1.18 -23.80 19.88
N ASN A 32 1.75 -23.48 18.72
CA ASN A 32 1.38 -22.30 17.95
C ASN A 32 -0.06 -22.39 17.44
N TRP A 33 -0.47 -23.55 16.94
CA TRP A 33 -1.87 -23.82 16.60
C TRP A 33 -2.80 -23.75 17.81
N SER A 34 -2.38 -24.29 18.96
CA SER A 34 -3.17 -24.21 20.20
C SER A 34 -3.31 -22.78 20.72
N ALA A 35 -2.31 -21.94 20.48
CA ALA A 35 -2.33 -20.53 20.86
C ALA A 35 -3.19 -19.68 19.90
N GLU A 36 -3.19 -19.98 18.60
CA GLU A 36 -3.94 -19.26 17.58
C GLU A 36 -4.66 -20.21 16.59
N PRO A 37 -5.76 -20.87 17.00
CA PRO A 37 -6.49 -21.81 16.14
C PRO A 37 -7.15 -21.14 14.94
N GLU A 38 -7.40 -19.82 14.99
CA GLU A 38 -8.02 -19.03 13.91
C GLU A 38 -7.02 -18.47 12.89
N MET A 39 -5.73 -18.80 13.02
CA MET A 39 -4.67 -18.25 12.18
C MET A 39 -4.92 -18.45 10.68
N ASP A 40 -5.45 -19.61 10.28
CA ASP A 40 -5.69 -19.93 8.86
C ASP A 40 -6.86 -19.14 8.28
N ASP A 41 -7.96 -19.01 9.03
CA ASP A 41 -9.12 -18.23 8.62
C ASP A 41 -8.80 -16.72 8.60
N ARG A 42 -8.00 -16.24 9.56
CA ARG A 42 -7.51 -14.86 9.59
C ARG A 42 -6.64 -14.56 8.38
N LYS A 43 -5.71 -15.45 8.01
CA LYS A 43 -4.86 -15.28 6.80
C LYS A 43 -5.70 -15.33 5.53
N ARG A 44 -6.68 -16.23 5.45
CA ARG A 44 -7.60 -16.33 4.30
C ARG A 44 -8.44 -15.08 4.13
N MET A 45 -8.95 -14.51 5.23
CA MET A 45 -9.68 -13.25 5.20
C MET A 45 -8.75 -12.08 4.86
N GLY A 46 -7.55 -12.04 5.45
CA GLY A 46 -6.53 -11.04 5.18
C GLY A 46 -6.18 -10.95 3.70
N TRP A 47 -6.00 -12.09 3.01
CA TRP A 47 -5.74 -12.11 1.57
C TRP A 47 -6.89 -11.50 0.76
N LYS A 48 -8.15 -11.84 1.10
CA LYS A 48 -9.33 -11.27 0.44
C LYS A 48 -9.40 -9.76 0.62
N VAL A 49 -9.18 -9.27 1.84
CA VAL A 49 -9.21 -7.84 2.17
C VAL A 49 -8.08 -7.09 1.47
N MET A 50 -6.86 -7.65 1.43
CA MET A 50 -5.74 -7.02 0.72
C MET A 50 -5.99 -6.96 -0.80
N ALA A 51 -6.53 -8.02 -1.40
CA ALA A 51 -6.85 -8.03 -2.83
C ALA A 51 -7.92 -6.98 -3.18
N VAL A 52 -9.04 -6.96 -2.47
CA VAL A 52 -10.13 -5.99 -2.69
C VAL A 52 -9.67 -4.57 -2.37
N GLY A 53 -8.96 -4.38 -1.25
CA GLY A 53 -8.40 -3.10 -0.84
C GLY A 53 -7.41 -2.54 -1.87
N GLY A 54 -6.55 -3.38 -2.43
CA GLY A 54 -5.60 -2.99 -3.49
C GLY A 54 -6.31 -2.52 -4.77
N VAL A 55 -7.34 -3.26 -5.21
CA VAL A 55 -8.15 -2.87 -6.38
C VAL A 55 -8.89 -1.56 -6.13
N LEU A 56 -9.56 -1.42 -4.98
CA LEU A 56 -10.28 -0.19 -4.61
C LEU A 56 -9.33 1.00 -4.51
N PHE A 57 -8.13 0.81 -3.97
CA PHE A 57 -7.11 1.85 -3.88
C PHE A 57 -6.63 2.30 -5.27
N ALA A 58 -6.37 1.37 -6.18
CA ALA A 58 -5.97 1.67 -7.55
C ALA A 58 -7.05 2.47 -8.30
N ILE A 59 -8.32 2.03 -8.20
CA ILE A 59 -9.46 2.74 -8.80
C ILE A 59 -9.62 4.13 -8.18
N SER A 60 -9.51 4.25 -6.86
CA SER A 60 -9.61 5.53 -6.15
C SER A 60 -8.57 6.55 -6.64
N ILE A 61 -7.32 6.13 -6.81
CA ILE A 61 -6.27 6.99 -7.36
C ILE A 61 -6.60 7.41 -8.79
N TRP A 62 -7.06 6.49 -9.63
CA TRP A 62 -7.42 6.78 -11.00
C TRP A 62 -8.56 7.80 -11.08
N VAL A 63 -9.64 7.62 -10.31
CA VAL A 63 -10.78 8.55 -10.24
C VAL A 63 -10.34 9.92 -9.72
N LYS A 64 -9.48 9.96 -8.69
CA LYS A 64 -8.92 11.21 -8.17
C LYS A 64 -8.13 11.94 -9.25
N ARG A 65 -7.30 11.24 -10.02
CA ARG A 65 -6.53 11.84 -11.13
C ARG A 65 -7.47 12.35 -12.22
N TYR A 66 -8.48 11.57 -12.61
CA TYR A 66 -9.46 11.93 -13.65
C TYR A 66 -10.27 13.18 -13.30
N LYS A 67 -10.89 13.24 -12.10
CA LYS A 67 -11.71 14.39 -11.70
C LYS A 67 -10.91 15.67 -11.50
N TRP A 68 -9.66 15.57 -11.06
CA TRP A 68 -8.81 16.73 -10.78
C TRP A 68 -8.09 17.29 -12.00
N VAL A 69 -8.26 16.71 -13.19
CA VAL A 69 -7.66 17.23 -14.44
C VAL A 69 -8.11 18.66 -14.69
N ASN A 70 -9.41 18.94 -14.57
CA ASN A 70 -9.98 20.25 -14.89
C ASN A 70 -9.45 21.37 -14.00
N VAL A 71 -9.06 21.09 -12.77
CA VAL A 71 -8.44 22.08 -11.87
C VAL A 71 -6.95 22.24 -12.19
N LYS A 72 -6.25 21.13 -12.46
CA LYS A 72 -4.80 21.11 -12.70
C LYS A 72 -4.39 21.69 -14.06
N THR A 73 -5.25 21.62 -15.06
CA THR A 73 -4.95 22.08 -16.44
C THR A 73 -5.37 23.54 -16.69
N ARG A 74 -5.95 24.24 -15.71
CA ARG A 74 -6.39 25.64 -15.92
C ARG A 74 -5.20 26.55 -16.16
N ARG A 75 -5.21 27.23 -17.31
CA ARG A 75 -4.33 28.34 -17.62
C ARG A 75 -5.06 29.62 -17.25
N LEU A 76 -4.56 30.34 -16.26
CA LEU A 76 -5.07 31.66 -15.87
C LEU A 76 -4.35 32.69 -16.73
N LEU A 77 -5.08 33.33 -17.64
CA LEU A 77 -4.60 34.50 -18.35
C LEU A 77 -5.00 35.73 -17.52
N TYR A 78 -4.03 36.59 -17.22
CA TYR A 78 -4.26 37.84 -16.51
C TYR A 78 -3.91 38.99 -17.44
N ASP A 79 -4.94 39.64 -17.97
CA ASP A 79 -4.79 40.88 -18.70
C ASP A 79 -4.93 42.04 -17.70
N PRO A 80 -3.85 42.80 -17.43
CA PRO A 80 -3.93 43.90 -16.49
C PRO A 80 -4.87 44.98 -17.04
N PRO A 81 -5.78 45.53 -16.21
CA PRO A 81 -6.67 46.59 -16.65
C PRO A 81 -5.86 47.83 -17.08
N PRO A 82 -6.34 48.60 -18.07
CA PRO A 82 -5.66 49.82 -18.47
C PRO A 82 -5.66 50.83 -17.32
N MET A 83 -4.48 51.05 -16.72
CA MET A 83 -4.25 52.11 -15.74
C MET A 83 -4.58 53.47 -16.38
N LYS A 84 -5.67 54.13 -15.93
CA LYS A 84 -6.05 55.49 -16.34
C LYS A 84 -5.49 56.49 -15.33
N GLY A 85 -4.23 56.87 -15.52
CA GLY A 85 -3.55 57.91 -14.74
C GLY A 85 -3.00 59.01 -15.68
N PRO A 86 -2.86 60.26 -15.20
CA PRO A 86 -2.54 61.42 -16.04
C PRO A 86 -1.13 61.42 -16.66
N ASN A 87 -0.21 60.55 -16.22
CA ASN A 87 1.18 60.51 -16.70
C ASN A 87 1.57 59.10 -17.17
N ARG A 88 1.07 58.66 -18.34
CA ARG A 88 1.52 57.41 -18.99
C ARG A 88 2.20 57.73 -20.32
N PRO A 89 3.46 57.32 -20.55
CA PRO A 89 4.05 57.36 -21.89
C PRO A 89 3.35 56.31 -22.76
N ASP A 90 2.84 56.78 -23.88
CA ASP A 90 2.01 56.15 -24.91
C ASP A 90 2.70 55.00 -25.67
N ASN A 91 3.91 54.60 -25.25
CA ASN A 91 4.73 53.60 -25.92
C ASN A 91 4.87 52.25 -25.19
N VAL A 92 4.12 51.99 -24.11
CA VAL A 92 4.15 50.69 -23.43
C VAL A 92 2.94 49.84 -23.85
N THR A 93 3.08 49.17 -24.99
CA THR A 93 2.24 48.07 -25.44
C THR A 93 2.46 46.87 -24.51
N VAL A 94 1.65 46.78 -23.45
CA VAL A 94 1.61 45.59 -22.62
C VAL A 94 1.01 44.46 -23.45
N GLY A 95 1.83 43.47 -23.81
CA GLY A 95 1.36 42.11 -24.03
C GLY A 95 1.12 41.67 -25.48
N SER A 96 2.16 41.65 -26.32
CA SER A 96 2.19 40.80 -27.53
C SER A 96 3.17 39.62 -27.44
N SER A 97 3.87 39.41 -26.30
CA SER A 97 4.97 38.44 -26.23
C SER A 97 4.68 37.08 -25.55
N PHE A 98 3.43 36.77 -25.19
CA PHE A 98 3.09 35.50 -24.52
C PHE A 98 2.05 34.67 -25.28
N ARG A 99 2.27 34.54 -26.60
CA ARG A 99 1.57 33.56 -27.45
C ARG A 99 2.60 32.60 -28.05
N LYS A 100 3.09 31.67 -27.25
CA LYS A 100 3.69 30.40 -27.69
C LYS A 100 3.34 29.31 -26.70
#